data_AF-A0A843B801-F1
#
_entry.id   AF-A0A843B801-F1
#
_cell.length_a   1.000
_cell.length_b   1.000
_cell.length_c   1.000
_cell.angle_alpha   90.00
_cell.angle_beta   90.00
_cell.angle_gamma   90.00
#
_symmetry.space_group_name_H-M   'P 1'
#
loop_
_entity.id
_entity.type
_entity.pdbx_description
1 polymer ?
#
loop_
_entity_poly.entity_id
_entity_poly.type
_entity_poly.pdbx_seq_one_letter_code
_entity_poly.pdbx_strand_id
1 'polypeptide(L)'
;MISVKVCRKCDKQYPSNVLFCPDCGSLVMKPDAPEPEPRPKAPVARRSFAAAPVKRVEAKPVPSPRVRREFTREDFFLSLTENKVAEEDIEVIKSVMAWSEGLASSVSFGDNCSEEGWGFRPSVLHGEKEATLFRIGTNGAINIHFKDWVSLPPFDAREKRVEMLGRLNSIKGVRMPESKVIERPPLPVRVLRDKDGLDKFIDAFQWLIGLVKGE
;
A
#
# COMPACT_ATOMS: atom_id res chain seq x y z
N MET A 1 -18.03 34.32 -1.91
CA MET A 1 -17.12 33.96 -0.81
C MET A 1 -16.18 32.87 -1.30
N ILE A 2 -14.87 33.11 -1.31
CA ILE A 2 -13.89 32.08 -1.67
C ILE A 2 -13.84 31.10 -0.49
N SER A 3 -14.27 29.86 -0.71
CA SER A 3 -14.20 28.82 0.32
C SER A 3 -12.71 28.53 0.61
N VAL A 4 -12.30 28.68 1.86
CA VAL A 4 -10.94 28.40 2.33
C VAL A 4 -10.92 27.08 3.10
N LYS A 5 -9.80 26.36 3.01
CA LYS A 5 -9.51 25.13 3.75
C LYS A 5 -8.29 25.37 4.64
N VAL A 6 -8.20 24.66 5.76
CA VAL A 6 -7.11 24.80 6.75
C VAL A 6 -6.21 23.56 6.72
N CYS A 7 -4.90 23.77 6.74
CA CYS A 7 -3.94 22.69 6.88
C CYS A 7 -3.85 22.27 8.34
N ARG A 8 -4.11 20.99 8.63
CA ARG A 8 -4.12 20.45 10.01
C ARG A 8 -2.76 20.45 10.72
N LYS A 9 -1.66 20.62 9.98
CA LYS A 9 -0.29 20.52 10.53
C LYS A 9 0.37 21.88 10.78
N CYS A 10 -0.05 22.92 10.06
CA CYS A 10 0.54 24.27 10.18
C CYS A 10 -0.50 25.39 10.35
N ASP A 11 -1.78 25.04 10.46
CA ASP A 11 -2.94 25.94 10.60
C ASP A 11 -3.05 27.07 9.58
N LYS A 12 -2.29 26.98 8.47
CA LYS A 12 -2.38 27.93 7.36
C LYS A 12 -3.63 27.68 6.51
N GLN A 13 -4.20 28.77 6.01
CA GLN A 13 -5.40 28.75 5.17
C GLN A 13 -5.01 28.76 3.69
N TYR A 14 -5.69 27.93 2.90
CA TYR A 14 -5.49 27.81 1.45
C TYR A 14 -6.84 27.88 0.72
N PRO A 15 -6.86 28.36 -0.54
CA PRO A 15 -8.08 28.32 -1.34
C PRO A 15 -8.53 26.88 -1.59
N SER A 16 -9.84 26.67 -1.75
CA SER A 16 -10.48 25.34 -1.77
C SER A 16 -9.99 24.38 -2.86
N ASN A 17 -9.39 24.90 -3.94
CA ASN A 17 -8.77 24.14 -5.02
C ASN A 17 -7.45 23.47 -4.63
N VAL A 18 -6.86 23.86 -3.49
CA VAL A 18 -5.65 23.21 -2.94
C VAL A 18 -6.06 21.99 -2.12
N LEU A 19 -5.63 20.81 -2.56
CA LEU A 19 -5.87 19.53 -1.88
C LEU A 19 -4.79 19.20 -0.84
N PHE A 20 -3.56 19.66 -1.07
CA PHE A 20 -2.39 19.38 -0.24
C PHE A 20 -1.63 20.66 0.08
N CYS A 21 -1.18 20.81 1.33
CA CYS A 21 -0.44 21.97 1.80
C CYS A 21 0.94 22.03 1.11
N PRO A 22 1.29 23.13 0.41
CA PRO A 22 2.59 23.26 -0.25
C PRO A 22 3.77 23.31 0.72
N ASP A 23 3.56 23.75 1.97
CA ASP A 23 4.63 23.88 2.96
C ASP A 23 4.96 22.57 3.69
N CYS A 24 3.99 21.67 3.85
CA CYS A 24 4.16 20.50 4.73
C CYS A 24 3.55 19.19 4.18
N GLY A 25 3.05 19.19 2.94
CA GLY A 25 2.52 18.03 2.23
C GLY A 25 1.25 17.41 2.81
N SER A 26 0.69 17.96 3.89
CA SER A 26 -0.48 17.40 4.57
C SER A 26 -1.79 17.76 3.86
N LEU A 27 -2.81 16.91 3.99
CA LEU A 27 -4.14 17.16 3.44
C LEU A 27 -4.75 18.45 4.03
N VAL A 28 -5.28 19.31 3.17
CA VAL A 28 -6.00 20.53 3.59
C VAL A 28 -7.50 20.22 3.63
N MET A 29 -8.14 20.42 4.78
CA MET A 29 -9.56 20.07 4.99
C MET A 29 -10.41 21.34 5.14
N LYS A 30 -11.70 21.26 4.82
CA LYS A 30 -12.63 22.35 5.14
C LYS A 30 -12.71 22.47 6.67
N PRO A 31 -12.68 23.68 7.25
CA PRO A 31 -12.96 23.82 8.67
C PRO A 31 -14.36 23.26 8.95
N ASP A 32 -14.49 22.53 10.05
CA ASP A 32 -15.77 21.98 10.49
C ASP A 32 -16.77 23.14 10.62
N ALA A 33 -17.91 23.00 9.94
CA ALA A 33 -18.97 23.98 10.07
C ALA A 33 -19.45 23.98 11.53
N PRO A 34 -19.65 25.15 12.18
CA PRO A 34 -20.25 25.18 13.50
C PRO A 34 -21.61 24.48 13.43
N GLU A 35 -21.82 23.57 14.38
CA GLU A 35 -23.04 22.78 14.49
C GLU A 35 -24.25 23.73 14.53
N PRO A 36 -25.25 23.57 13.65
CA PRO A 36 -26.36 24.50 13.61
C PRO A 36 -27.17 24.39 14.90
N GLU A 37 -27.42 25.54 15.55
CA GLU A 37 -28.19 25.60 16.79
C GLU A 37 -29.52 24.85 16.66
N PRO A 38 -29.94 24.13 17.72
CA PRO A 38 -31.15 23.33 17.68
C PRO A 38 -32.37 24.23 17.47
N ARG A 39 -33.06 24.04 16.34
CA ARG A 39 -34.31 24.75 16.03
C ARG A 39 -35.37 24.47 17.12
N PRO A 40 -36.11 25.50 17.57
CA PRO A 40 -37.24 25.29 18.47
C PRO A 40 -38.30 24.42 17.79
N LYS A 41 -38.76 23.38 18.49
CA LYS A 41 -39.72 22.40 17.98
C LYS A 41 -41.11 23.05 17.84
N ALA A 42 -41.61 23.13 16.61
CA ALA A 42 -43.01 23.45 16.34
C ALA A 42 -43.93 22.32 16.86
N PRO A 43 -45.16 22.62 17.31
CA PRO A 43 -46.10 21.62 17.79
C PRO A 43 -46.49 20.66 16.66
N VAL A 44 -46.18 19.38 16.85
CA VAL A 44 -46.48 18.32 15.88
C VAL A 44 -47.95 17.93 16.00
N ALA A 45 -48.74 18.26 14.97
CA ALA A 45 -50.07 17.71 14.80
C ALA A 45 -49.97 16.19 14.53
N ARG A 46 -50.63 15.37 15.37
CA ARG A 46 -50.68 13.92 15.21
C ARG A 46 -51.48 13.55 13.97
N ARG A 47 -50.82 13.09 12.92
CA ARG A 47 -51.44 12.29 11.86
C ARG A 47 -51.20 10.81 12.15
N SER A 48 -52.29 10.07 12.32
CA SER A 48 -52.27 8.61 12.43
C SER A 48 -51.96 8.03 11.05
N PHE A 49 -50.75 7.52 10.86
CA PHE A 49 -50.43 6.67 9.72
C PHE A 49 -50.61 5.21 10.15
N ALA A 50 -51.49 4.48 9.47
CA ALA A 50 -51.60 3.03 9.62
C ALA A 50 -50.26 2.39 9.22
N ALA A 51 -49.68 1.59 10.13
CA ALA A 51 -48.41 0.93 9.91
C ALA A 51 -48.57 -0.21 8.88
N ALA A 52 -47.86 -0.11 7.75
CA ALA A 52 -47.65 -1.26 6.89
C ALA A 52 -46.75 -2.29 7.60
N PRO A 53 -46.97 -3.61 7.44
CA PRO A 53 -46.14 -4.63 8.06
C PRO A 53 -44.72 -4.57 7.48
N VAL A 54 -43.75 -4.23 8.34
CA VAL A 54 -42.32 -4.31 8.00
C VAL A 54 -41.97 -5.79 7.89
N LYS A 55 -41.71 -6.27 6.66
CA LYS A 55 -41.11 -7.60 6.46
C LYS A 55 -39.76 -7.63 7.17
N ARG A 56 -39.63 -8.46 8.20
CA ARG A 56 -38.37 -8.75 8.88
C ARG A 56 -37.44 -9.39 7.84
N VAL A 57 -36.48 -8.63 7.33
CA VAL A 57 -35.40 -9.18 6.52
C VAL A 57 -34.57 -10.03 7.48
N GLU A 58 -34.56 -11.34 7.28
CA GLU A 58 -33.70 -12.25 8.03
C GLU A 58 -32.25 -11.81 7.85
N ALA A 59 -31.55 -11.61 8.97
CA ALA A 59 -30.14 -11.28 8.95
C ALA A 59 -29.39 -12.41 8.23
N LYS A 60 -28.59 -12.06 7.22
CA LYS A 60 -27.71 -13.03 6.55
C LYS A 60 -26.84 -13.71 7.62
N PRO A 61 -26.65 -15.03 7.55
CA PRO A 61 -25.80 -15.74 8.51
C PRO A 61 -24.42 -15.10 8.53
N VAL A 62 -23.91 -14.83 9.73
CA VAL A 62 -22.55 -14.33 9.94
C VAL A 62 -21.60 -15.37 9.35
N PRO A 63 -20.72 -15.00 8.39
CA PRO A 63 -19.76 -15.95 7.85
C PRO A 63 -18.95 -16.55 9.00
N SER A 64 -18.74 -17.87 8.96
CA SER A 64 -17.88 -18.53 9.94
C SER A 64 -16.49 -17.88 9.96
N PRO A 65 -15.81 -17.83 11.11
CA PRO A 65 -14.44 -17.34 11.19
C PRO A 65 -13.59 -18.09 10.16
N ARG A 66 -12.94 -17.37 9.25
CA ARG A 66 -12.03 -18.01 8.30
C ARG A 66 -10.88 -18.63 9.09
N VAL A 67 -10.68 -19.94 8.94
CA VAL A 67 -9.51 -20.62 9.53
C VAL A 67 -8.27 -20.05 8.85
N ARG A 68 -7.43 -19.36 9.62
CA ARG A 68 -6.19 -18.77 9.13
C ARG A 68 -5.22 -19.89 8.78
N ARG A 69 -4.82 -19.96 7.51
CA ARG A 69 -3.75 -20.83 7.01
C ARG A 69 -2.60 -19.96 6.55
N GLU A 70 -1.41 -20.22 7.10
CA GLU A 70 -0.17 -19.63 6.61
C GLU A 70 0.31 -20.38 5.37
N PHE A 71 0.88 -19.64 4.42
CA PHE A 71 1.43 -20.21 3.19
C PHE A 71 2.89 -20.55 3.38
N THR A 72 3.32 -21.67 2.79
CA THR A 72 4.72 -22.05 2.77
C THR A 72 5.41 -21.61 1.48
N ARG A 73 6.74 -21.75 1.44
CA ARG A 73 7.52 -21.54 0.22
C ARG A 73 7.09 -22.50 -0.89
N GLU A 74 6.78 -23.75 -0.54
CA GLU A 74 6.33 -24.79 -1.46
C GLU A 74 4.96 -24.42 -2.06
N ASP A 75 4.02 -23.96 -1.22
CA ASP A 75 2.72 -23.46 -1.69
C ASP A 75 2.88 -22.29 -2.68
N PHE A 76 3.85 -21.40 -2.42
CA PHE A 76 4.14 -20.26 -3.28
C PHE A 76 4.65 -20.68 -4.66
N PHE A 77 5.64 -21.58 -4.73
CA PHE A 77 6.15 -22.08 -6.01
C PHE A 77 5.12 -22.92 -6.77
N LEU A 78 4.35 -23.75 -6.07
CA LEU A 78 3.23 -24.46 -6.69
C LEU A 78 2.25 -23.48 -7.35
N SER A 79 1.90 -22.40 -6.64
CA SER A 79 1.01 -21.36 -7.14
C SER A 79 1.57 -20.62 -8.37
N LEU A 80 2.89 -20.38 -8.43
CA LEU A 80 3.52 -19.76 -9.60
C LEU A 80 3.36 -20.66 -10.85
N THR A 81 3.59 -21.97 -10.68
CA THR A 81 3.41 -22.97 -11.73
C THR A 81 1.95 -23.08 -12.17
N GLU A 82 1.00 -23.14 -11.22
CA GLU A 82 -0.43 -23.19 -11.51
C GLU A 82 -0.92 -21.94 -12.27
N ASN A 83 -0.38 -20.76 -11.94
CA ASN A 83 -0.64 -19.51 -12.64
C ASN A 83 0.12 -19.35 -13.95
N LYS A 84 0.86 -20.39 -14.38
CA LYS A 84 1.60 -20.43 -15.65
C LYS A 84 2.62 -19.29 -15.77
N VAL A 85 3.25 -18.91 -14.67
CA VAL A 85 4.41 -18.02 -14.70
C VAL A 85 5.53 -18.72 -15.46
N ALA A 86 6.20 -18.01 -16.36
CA ALA A 86 7.23 -18.58 -17.20
C ALA A 86 8.44 -19.04 -16.37
N GLU A 87 9.10 -20.13 -16.77
CA GLU A 87 10.23 -20.69 -16.01
C GLU A 87 11.37 -19.66 -15.86
N GLU A 88 11.61 -18.83 -16.88
CA GLU A 88 12.65 -17.80 -16.78
C GLU A 88 12.30 -16.73 -15.74
N ASP A 89 11.02 -16.43 -15.53
CA ASP A 89 10.59 -15.53 -14.46
C ASP A 89 10.73 -16.20 -13.09
N ILE A 90 10.49 -17.51 -13.00
CA ILE A 90 10.66 -18.28 -11.76
C ILE A 90 12.14 -18.28 -11.33
N GLU A 91 13.08 -18.44 -12.25
CA GLU A 91 14.51 -18.37 -11.95
C GLU A 91 14.94 -16.98 -11.45
N VAL A 92 14.39 -15.92 -12.04
CA VAL A 92 14.59 -14.54 -11.55
C VAL A 92 13.99 -14.36 -10.16
N ILE A 93 12.79 -14.88 -9.91
CA ILE A 93 12.14 -14.84 -8.59
C ILE A 93 13.01 -15.55 -7.55
N LYS A 94 13.54 -16.75 -7.85
CA LYS A 94 14.47 -17.48 -6.97
C LYS A 94 15.70 -16.64 -6.65
N SER A 95 16.27 -15.97 -7.66
CA SER A 95 17.44 -15.10 -7.50
C SER A 95 17.15 -13.90 -6.58
N VAL A 96 16.03 -13.21 -6.80
CA VAL A 96 15.58 -12.09 -5.96
C VAL A 96 15.30 -12.55 -4.53
N MET A 97 14.64 -13.70 -4.36
CA MET A 97 14.36 -14.29 -3.04
C MET A 97 15.66 -14.59 -2.31
N ALA A 98 16.57 -15.35 -2.91
CA ALA A 98 17.85 -15.73 -2.30
C ALA A 98 18.69 -14.52 -1.88
N TRP A 99 18.76 -13.49 -2.73
CA TRP A 99 19.43 -12.24 -2.39
C TRP A 99 18.76 -11.53 -1.20
N SER A 100 17.43 -11.36 -1.24
CA SER A 100 16.70 -10.64 -0.20
C SER A 100 16.70 -11.36 1.15
N GLU A 101 16.67 -12.70 1.15
CA GLU A 101 16.75 -13.53 2.36
C GLU A 101 18.07 -13.36 3.10
N GLY A 102 19.17 -13.09 2.39
CA GLY A 102 20.47 -12.80 3.01
C GLY A 102 20.53 -11.47 3.77
N LEU A 103 19.58 -10.57 3.53
CA LEU A 103 19.55 -9.21 4.10
C LEU A 103 18.33 -8.96 5.00
N ALA A 104 17.25 -9.72 4.78
CA ALA A 104 15.99 -9.57 5.48
C ALA A 104 16.09 -10.00 6.95
N SER A 105 15.40 -9.26 7.81
CA SER A 105 15.21 -9.63 9.21
C SER A 105 14.11 -10.68 9.38
N SER A 106 13.12 -10.67 8.48
CA SER A 106 12.03 -11.65 8.46
C SER A 106 11.48 -11.84 7.05
N VAL A 107 10.85 -12.99 6.82
CA VAL A 107 10.18 -13.35 5.56
C VAL A 107 8.80 -13.91 5.87
N SER A 108 7.80 -13.46 5.11
CA SER A 108 6.43 -13.95 5.20
C SER A 108 5.88 -14.31 3.81
N PHE A 109 5.08 -15.38 3.72
CA PHE A 109 4.31 -15.71 2.52
C PHE A 109 2.82 -15.28 2.62
N GLY A 110 2.44 -14.74 3.79
CA GLY A 110 1.08 -14.30 4.09
C GLY A 110 0.11 -15.42 4.45
N ASP A 111 -1.17 -15.06 4.42
CA ASP A 111 -2.27 -15.93 4.81
C ASP A 111 -3.53 -15.67 3.98
N ASN A 112 -4.50 -16.59 4.09
CA ASN A 112 -5.80 -16.62 3.40
C ASN A 112 -6.81 -15.57 3.86
N CYS A 113 -6.43 -14.74 4.82
CA CYS A 113 -7.25 -13.68 5.37
C CYS A 113 -6.71 -12.27 5.04
N SER A 114 -5.45 -12.16 4.62
CA SER A 114 -4.81 -10.88 4.32
C SER A 114 -5.38 -10.23 3.05
N GLU A 115 -5.67 -8.94 3.13
CA GLU A 115 -6.10 -8.13 1.97
C GLU A 115 -5.04 -8.09 0.86
N GLU A 116 -3.78 -8.29 1.23
CA GLU A 116 -2.64 -8.29 0.31
C GLU A 116 -2.48 -9.61 -0.45
N GLY A 117 -3.17 -10.68 -0.03
CA GLY A 117 -3.09 -12.02 -0.60
C GLY A 117 -1.72 -12.72 -0.40
N TRP A 118 -1.56 -13.91 -0.97
CA TRP A 118 -0.38 -14.77 -0.75
C TRP A 118 0.79 -14.43 -1.66
N GLY A 119 1.99 -14.35 -1.08
CA GLY A 119 3.19 -13.99 -1.81
C GLY A 119 4.37 -13.75 -0.90
N PHE A 120 5.57 -13.90 -1.46
CA PHE A 120 6.82 -13.70 -0.76
C PHE A 120 7.03 -12.22 -0.40
N ARG A 121 7.28 -11.93 0.88
CA ARG A 121 7.51 -10.59 1.45
C ARG A 121 8.73 -10.62 2.37
N PRO A 122 9.88 -10.08 1.93
CA PRO A 122 11.01 -9.84 2.80
C PRO A 122 10.85 -8.48 3.50
N SER A 123 11.21 -8.45 4.78
CA SER A 123 11.17 -7.25 5.63
C SER A 123 12.51 -7.02 6.31
N VAL A 124 12.86 -5.76 6.55
CA VAL A 124 14.03 -5.35 7.34
C VAL A 124 13.59 -4.57 8.57
N LEU A 125 14.38 -4.60 9.63
CA LEU A 125 14.12 -3.78 10.82
C LEU A 125 14.56 -2.32 10.62
N HIS A 126 13.68 -1.42 11.04
CA HIS A 126 13.93 0.01 11.23
C HIS A 126 13.61 0.37 12.67
N GLY A 127 14.63 0.37 13.54
CA GLY A 127 14.42 0.37 14.98
C GLY A 127 13.61 -0.86 15.40
N GLU A 128 12.45 -0.64 16.03
CA GLU A 128 11.53 -1.72 16.46
C GLU A 128 10.47 -2.09 15.42
N LYS A 129 10.43 -1.41 14.27
CA LYS A 129 9.41 -1.63 13.24
C LYS A 129 9.96 -2.46 12.08
N GLU A 130 9.15 -3.37 11.57
CA GLU A 130 9.44 -4.05 10.31
C GLU A 130 9.03 -3.17 9.12
N ALA A 131 9.94 -3.05 8.17
CA ALA A 131 9.73 -2.39 6.89
C ALA A 131 9.74 -3.44 5.78
N THR A 132 8.56 -3.76 5.23
CA THR A 132 8.43 -4.62 4.06
C THR A 132 9.06 -3.95 2.84
N LEU A 133 9.96 -4.65 2.16
CA LEU A 133 10.65 -4.14 0.98
C LEU A 133 9.75 -4.19 -0.25
N PHE A 134 9.25 -5.37 -0.58
CA PHE A 134 8.36 -5.59 -1.71
C PHE A 134 7.57 -6.86 -1.50
N ARG A 135 6.65 -7.15 -2.42
CA ARG A 135 5.90 -8.41 -2.43
C ARG A 135 5.93 -9.05 -3.80
N ILE A 136 6.43 -10.27 -3.90
CA ILE A 136 6.29 -11.08 -5.12
C ILE A 136 4.96 -11.85 -5.03
N GLY A 137 4.04 -11.52 -5.92
CA GLY A 137 2.76 -12.23 -6.04
C GLY A 137 2.89 -13.55 -6.80
N THR A 138 1.92 -14.44 -6.62
CA THR A 138 1.81 -15.72 -7.33
C THR A 138 1.52 -15.58 -8.83
N ASN A 139 1.33 -14.35 -9.32
CA ASN A 139 1.18 -13.99 -10.73
C ASN A 139 2.50 -13.53 -11.39
N GLY A 140 3.64 -13.62 -10.70
CA GLY A 140 4.93 -13.18 -11.23
C GLY A 140 5.10 -11.65 -11.31
N ALA A 141 4.35 -10.90 -10.49
CA ALA A 141 4.53 -9.45 -10.34
C ALA A 141 5.13 -9.11 -8.98
N ILE A 142 6.09 -8.18 -8.98
CA ILE A 142 6.66 -7.58 -7.78
C ILE A 142 5.90 -6.29 -7.47
N ASN A 143 5.22 -6.24 -6.34
CA ASN A 143 4.54 -5.03 -5.88
C ASN A 143 5.54 -4.21 -5.07
N ILE A 144 5.71 -2.93 -5.43
CA ILE A 144 6.59 -2.00 -4.72
C ILE A 144 5.79 -1.31 -3.63
N HIS A 145 6.21 -1.39 -2.37
CA HIS A 145 5.38 -1.01 -1.23
C HIS A 145 5.44 0.49 -0.87
N PHE A 146 5.41 1.40 -1.86
CA PHE A 146 5.45 2.85 -1.61
C PHE A 146 4.37 3.34 -0.63
N LYS A 147 3.16 2.77 -0.72
CA LYS A 147 2.05 3.04 0.20
C LYS A 147 2.42 2.76 1.67
N ASP A 148 3.22 1.73 1.93
CA ASP A 148 3.60 1.34 3.29
C ASP A 148 4.77 2.19 3.82
N TRP A 149 5.56 2.74 2.91
CA TRP A 149 6.70 3.58 3.26
C TRP A 149 6.32 5.03 3.62
N VAL A 150 5.06 5.44 3.47
CA VAL A 150 4.62 6.81 3.82
C VAL A 150 4.80 7.16 5.30
N SER A 151 4.97 6.16 6.16
CA SER A 151 5.23 6.30 7.60
C SER A 151 6.57 5.70 8.03
N LEU A 152 7.45 5.38 7.07
CA LEU A 152 8.76 4.76 7.29
C LEU A 152 9.87 5.80 7.06
N PRO A 153 10.54 6.35 8.09
CA PRO A 153 11.69 7.22 7.87
C PRO A 153 12.87 6.50 7.17
N PRO A 154 13.64 7.18 6.30
CA PRO A 154 13.43 8.54 5.77
C PRO A 154 12.46 8.60 4.58
N PHE A 155 11.82 7.49 4.23
CA PHE A 155 10.86 7.37 3.13
C PHE A 155 9.47 7.91 3.46
N ASP A 156 9.24 8.44 4.66
CA ASP A 156 8.07 9.24 5.00
C ASP A 156 8.10 10.57 4.23
N ALA A 157 9.30 11.08 3.93
CA ALA A 157 9.53 12.15 2.95
C ALA A 157 9.21 11.68 1.53
N ARG A 158 8.38 12.46 0.81
CA ARG A 158 7.94 12.13 -0.55
C ARG A 158 9.13 12.07 -1.51
N GLU A 159 10.10 12.95 -1.32
CA GLU A 159 11.29 13.12 -2.14
C GLU A 159 12.11 11.82 -2.18
N LYS A 160 12.21 11.11 -1.05
CA LYS A 160 12.90 9.82 -0.98
C LYS A 160 12.17 8.70 -1.72
N ARG A 161 10.83 8.71 -1.70
CA ARG A 161 10.04 7.77 -2.51
C ARG A 161 10.15 8.09 -4.00
N VAL A 162 10.26 9.37 -4.38
CA VAL A 162 10.51 9.79 -5.77
C VAL A 162 11.93 9.39 -6.22
N GLU A 163 12.93 9.50 -5.35
CA GLU A 163 14.30 9.03 -5.65
C GLU A 163 14.32 7.51 -5.89
N MET A 164 13.64 6.74 -5.04
CA MET A 164 13.46 5.30 -5.22
C MET A 164 12.75 4.97 -6.54
N LEU A 165 11.69 5.72 -6.87
CA LEU A 165 11.00 5.57 -8.15
C LEU A 165 11.94 5.84 -9.32
N GLY A 166 12.80 6.86 -9.23
CA GLY A 166 13.82 7.18 -10.23
C GLY A 166 14.79 6.03 -10.45
N ARG A 167 15.26 5.39 -9.37
CA ARG A 167 16.11 4.19 -9.43
C ARG A 167 15.41 3.04 -10.12
N LEU A 168 14.15 2.75 -9.77
CA LEU A 168 13.37 1.70 -10.42
C LEU A 168 13.08 1.99 -11.90
N ASN A 169 12.80 3.25 -12.25
CA ASN A 169 12.58 3.67 -13.64
C ASN A 169 13.86 3.64 -14.51
N SER A 170 15.04 3.46 -13.92
CA SER A 170 16.29 3.25 -14.68
C SER A 170 16.43 1.83 -15.26
N ILE A 171 15.58 0.91 -14.80
CA ILE A 171 15.49 -0.47 -15.30
C ILE A 171 14.79 -0.46 -16.67
N LYS A 172 15.37 -1.17 -17.63
CA LYS A 172 14.85 -1.23 -18.99
C LYS A 172 13.44 -1.82 -18.99
N GLY A 173 12.49 -1.09 -19.60
CA GLY A 173 11.09 -1.53 -19.70
C GLY A 173 10.22 -1.17 -18.48
N VAL A 174 10.79 -0.48 -17.48
CA VAL A 174 10.03 0.04 -16.33
C VAL A 174 9.65 1.50 -16.58
N ARG A 175 8.35 1.80 -16.47
CA ARG A 175 7.81 3.17 -16.59
C ARG A 175 6.68 3.35 -15.60
N MET A 176 7.02 3.85 -14.41
CA MET A 176 6.06 4.17 -13.37
C MET A 176 5.97 5.70 -13.20
N PRO A 177 4.77 6.28 -13.28
CA PRO A 177 4.61 7.72 -13.09
C PRO A 177 4.78 8.09 -11.61
N GLU A 178 5.18 9.33 -11.35
CA GLU A 178 5.42 9.86 -10.01
C GLU A 178 4.21 9.76 -9.07
N SER A 179 2.99 9.76 -9.62
CA SER A 179 1.76 9.55 -8.84
C SER A 179 1.71 8.21 -8.10
N LYS A 180 2.53 7.23 -8.49
CA LYS A 180 2.57 5.89 -7.85
C LYS A 180 3.35 5.82 -6.54
N VAL A 181 4.05 6.89 -6.13
CA VAL A 181 4.83 6.92 -4.86
C VAL A 181 3.98 6.92 -3.58
N ILE A 182 2.66 6.71 -3.70
CA ILE A 182 1.71 6.52 -2.58
C ILE A 182 0.84 5.26 -2.78
N GLU A 183 1.13 4.45 -3.79
CA GLU A 183 0.39 3.24 -4.14
C GLU A 183 1.29 2.00 -3.96
N ARG A 184 0.84 0.84 -4.46
CA ARG A 184 1.66 -0.36 -4.60
C ARG A 184 1.77 -0.78 -6.07
N PRO A 185 2.51 -0.04 -6.91
CA PRO A 185 2.56 -0.33 -8.34
C PRO A 185 3.19 -1.71 -8.59
N PRO A 186 2.61 -2.51 -9.50
CA PRO A 186 3.20 -3.78 -9.90
C PRO A 186 4.32 -3.57 -10.92
N LEU A 187 5.40 -4.31 -10.73
CA LEU A 187 6.56 -4.44 -11.60
C LEU A 187 6.59 -5.89 -12.13
N PRO A 188 6.39 -6.12 -13.43
CA PRO A 188 6.45 -7.48 -13.99
C PRO A 188 7.86 -8.06 -13.84
N VAL A 189 8.02 -9.27 -13.30
CA VAL A 189 9.34 -9.91 -13.09
C VAL A 189 10.16 -9.99 -14.39
N ARG A 190 9.50 -10.14 -15.54
CA ARG A 190 10.15 -10.21 -16.85
C ARG A 190 11.12 -9.05 -17.17
N VAL A 191 10.95 -7.88 -16.55
CA VAL A 191 11.85 -6.72 -16.73
C VAL A 191 13.19 -6.89 -16.02
N LEU A 192 13.32 -7.94 -15.20
CA LEU A 192 14.51 -8.31 -14.45
C LEU A 192 15.17 -9.59 -14.99
N ARG A 193 14.73 -10.09 -16.16
CA ARG A 193 15.36 -11.25 -16.82
C ARG A 193 16.76 -10.95 -17.31
N ASP A 194 16.99 -9.70 -17.73
CA ASP A 194 18.34 -9.27 -18.07
C ASP A 194 19.13 -8.94 -16.81
N LYS A 195 20.42 -9.31 -16.82
CA LYS A 195 21.30 -9.15 -15.68
C LYS A 195 21.39 -7.68 -15.22
N ASP A 196 21.44 -6.74 -16.15
CA ASP A 196 21.50 -5.30 -15.85
C ASP A 196 20.24 -4.83 -15.10
N GLY A 197 19.06 -5.29 -15.51
CA GLY A 197 17.80 -4.99 -14.84
C GLY A 197 17.73 -5.58 -13.43
N LEU A 198 18.17 -6.82 -13.24
CA LEU A 198 18.26 -7.44 -11.91
C LEU A 198 19.26 -6.71 -11.01
N ASP A 199 20.46 -6.42 -11.51
CA ASP A 199 21.51 -5.72 -10.74
C ASP A 199 21.00 -4.33 -10.32
N LYS A 200 20.36 -3.56 -11.21
CA LYS A 200 19.74 -2.26 -10.89
C LYS A 200 18.61 -2.36 -9.87
N PHE A 201 17.80 -3.42 -9.93
CA PHE A 201 16.75 -3.66 -8.95
C PHE A 201 17.35 -3.91 -7.57
N ILE A 202 18.37 -4.77 -7.49
CA ILE A 202 19.13 -5.06 -6.27
C ILE A 202 19.74 -3.78 -5.72
N ASP A 203 20.45 -3.00 -6.55
CA ASP A 203 21.10 -1.75 -6.15
C ASP A 203 20.08 -0.73 -5.59
N ALA A 204 18.90 -0.63 -6.20
CA ALA A 204 17.84 0.26 -5.73
C ALA A 204 17.36 -0.11 -4.32
N PHE A 205 17.18 -1.41 -4.05
CA PHE A 205 16.77 -1.86 -2.73
C PHE A 205 17.91 -1.90 -1.71
N GLN A 206 19.16 -2.16 -2.12
CA GLN A 206 20.32 -2.00 -1.24
C GLN A 206 20.45 -0.56 -0.75
N TRP A 207 20.28 0.41 -1.65
CA TRP A 207 20.24 1.82 -1.28
C TRP A 207 19.11 2.13 -0.27
N LEU A 208 17.90 1.59 -0.50
CA LEU A 208 16.79 1.73 0.45
C LEU A 208 17.14 1.14 1.81
N ILE A 209 17.70 -0.07 1.84
CA ILE A 209 18.06 -0.77 3.07
C ILE A 209 19.14 0.00 3.84
N GLY A 210 20.17 0.53 3.18
CA GLY A 210 21.20 1.36 3.82
C GLY A 210 20.60 2.56 4.53
N LEU A 211 19.72 3.31 3.84
CA LEU A 211 19.02 4.45 4.43
C LEU A 211 18.11 4.07 5.61
N VAL A 212 17.47 2.90 5.55
CA VAL A 212 16.58 2.41 6.60
C VAL A 212 17.36 1.92 7.82
N LYS A 213 18.50 1.26 7.62
CA LYS A 213 19.38 0.80 8.71
C LYS A 213 20.22 1.93 9.31
N GLY A 214 20.32 3.07 8.63
CA GLY A 214 21.14 4.20 9.05
C GLY A 214 22.63 4.01 8.74
N GLU A 215 22.93 3.23 7.69
CA GLU A 215 24.28 2.97 7.16
C GLU A 215 24.63 3.90 6.00
#